data_AF-G1TYN9-F1
#
_entry.id   AF-G1TYN9-F1
#
_cell.length_a   1.000
_cell.length_b   1.000
_cell.length_c   1.000
_cell.angle_alpha   90.00
_cell.angle_beta   90.00
_cell.angle_gamma   90.00
#
_symmetry.space_group_name_H-M   'P 1'
#
loop_
_entity.id
_entity.type
_entity.pdbx_description
1 polymer ?
#
loop_
_entity_poly.entity_id
_entity_poly.type
_entity_poly.pdbx_seq_one_letter_code
_entity_poly.pdbx_strand_id
1 'polypeptide(L)'
;LFPFISTSNHTFFFRKIIIMQLVGLVLTHSFTNCDFGKIRKKYEKIIYPALEKYMQGVSKETFSLKKIYCLSTIERDTFTPTPGCASLPTADFARKTWAVFALRCPGYSRVQINSLQEVKKGEDTTNNCLEKASHLLGLWRRFSRISEE
;
A
#
# COMPACT_ATOMS: atom_id res chain seq x y z
N LEU A 1 58.10 -12.73 -20.32
CA LEU A 1 57.72 -11.55 -21.12
C LEU A 1 56.41 -11.00 -20.57
N PHE A 2 56.47 -9.86 -19.88
CA PHE A 2 55.32 -8.98 -19.56
C PHE A 2 54.86 -8.24 -20.84
N PRO A 3 53.76 -7.46 -20.86
CA PRO A 3 52.46 -7.65 -20.19
C PRO A 3 51.25 -7.29 -21.09
N PHE A 4 50.02 -7.59 -20.64
CA PHE A 4 48.95 -6.62 -20.77
C PHE A 4 48.23 -6.47 -19.42
N ILE A 5 48.38 -5.26 -18.88
CA ILE A 5 47.76 -4.77 -17.66
C ILE A 5 46.39 -4.23 -18.07
N SER A 6 45.31 -4.69 -17.44
CA SER A 6 44.09 -3.89 -17.33
C SER A 6 43.75 -3.75 -15.85
N THR A 7 44.32 -2.71 -15.25
CA THR A 7 43.88 -2.13 -13.99
C THR A 7 42.61 -1.33 -14.26
N SER A 8 41.45 -1.82 -13.82
CA SER A 8 40.32 -0.93 -13.53
C SER A 8 40.13 -0.87 -12.02
N ASN A 9 40.68 0.20 -11.45
CA ASN A 9 40.32 0.69 -10.12
C ASN A 9 38.79 0.84 -10.04
N HIS A 10 38.14 0.09 -9.15
CA HIS A 10 36.79 0.42 -8.69
C HIS A 10 36.75 0.47 -7.15
N THR A 11 37.72 1.18 -6.59
CA THR A 11 37.64 1.77 -5.25
C THR A 11 36.65 2.92 -5.27
N PHE A 12 35.36 2.62 -5.20
CA PHE A 12 34.33 3.39 -4.49
C PHE A 12 32.98 2.72 -4.77
N PHE A 13 32.11 2.66 -3.75
CA PHE A 13 30.68 2.30 -3.78
C PHE A 13 30.20 1.11 -2.95
N PHE A 14 31.05 0.46 -2.13
CA PHE A 14 30.55 -0.44 -1.06
C PHE A 14 30.51 0.21 0.33
N ARG A 15 30.17 1.51 0.40
CA ARG A 15 29.98 2.26 1.65
C ARG A 15 28.60 2.90 1.80
N LYS A 16 27.56 2.27 1.24
CA LYS A 16 26.17 2.73 1.37
C LYS A 16 25.09 1.65 1.40
N ILE A 17 25.44 0.39 1.67
CA ILE A 17 24.47 -0.74 1.74
C ILE A 17 24.13 -1.14 3.19
N ILE A 18 24.69 -0.47 4.21
CA ILE A 18 24.37 -0.73 5.63
C ILE A 18 23.52 0.40 6.24
N ILE A 19 22.45 0.82 5.55
CA ILE A 19 21.39 1.68 6.14
C ILE A 19 19.98 1.11 5.85
N MET A 20 19.84 0.02 5.08
CA MET A 20 18.54 -0.64 4.85
C MET A 20 18.18 -1.71 5.88
N GLN A 21 19.04 -2.01 6.87
CA GLN A 21 18.71 -2.97 7.93
C GLN A 21 18.11 -2.35 9.20
N LEU A 22 17.96 -1.02 9.26
CA LEU A 22 17.35 -0.33 10.41
C LEU A 22 15.83 -0.11 10.27
N VAL A 23 15.22 -0.44 9.13
CA VAL A 23 13.77 -0.30 8.90
C VAL A 23 12.98 -1.52 9.38
N GLY A 24 13.66 -2.63 9.69
CA GLY A 24 13.07 -3.87 10.22
C GLY A 24 12.87 -3.90 11.74
N LEU A 25 13.18 -2.81 12.45
CA LEU A 25 13.00 -2.69 13.90
C LEU A 25 12.01 -1.58 14.26
N VAL A 26 10.96 -1.41 13.47
CA VAL A 26 9.83 -0.53 13.83
C VAL A 26 8.71 -1.39 14.42
N LEU A 27 8.90 -1.68 15.72
CA LEU A 27 7.88 -1.95 16.73
C LEU A 27 6.76 -2.93 16.35
N THR A 28 6.96 -4.21 16.65
CA THR A 28 5.88 -5.17 16.93
C THR A 28 5.18 -4.85 18.26
N HIS A 29 4.74 -3.62 18.47
CA HIS A 29 4.00 -3.26 19.68
C HIS A 29 2.57 -3.77 19.55
N SER A 30 2.22 -4.77 20.36
CA SER A 30 0.85 -5.27 20.43
C SER A 30 -0.05 -4.28 21.15
N PHE A 31 -1.14 -3.86 20.50
CA PHE A 31 -2.17 -2.99 21.10
C PHE A 31 -3.26 -3.77 21.84
N THR A 32 -3.10 -5.09 22.00
CA THR A 32 -4.11 -5.95 22.64
C THR A 32 -4.43 -5.55 24.08
N ASN A 33 -3.48 -4.93 24.78
CA ASN A 33 -3.64 -4.50 26.17
C ASN A 33 -4.06 -3.03 26.32
N CYS A 34 -4.44 -2.37 25.22
CA CYS A 34 -4.84 -0.98 25.24
C CYS A 34 -6.29 -0.81 25.71
N ASP A 35 -6.53 0.23 26.50
CA ASP A 35 -7.89 0.66 26.85
C ASP A 35 -8.48 1.49 25.70
N PHE A 36 -9.10 0.80 24.75
CA PHE A 36 -9.69 1.43 23.56
C PHE A 36 -10.77 2.47 23.91
N GLY A 37 -11.48 2.30 25.03
CA GLY A 37 -12.48 3.26 25.49
C GLY A 37 -11.88 4.60 25.90
N LYS A 38 -10.77 4.58 26.67
CA LYS A 38 -10.03 5.80 27.02
C LYS A 38 -9.34 6.42 25.81
N ILE A 39 -8.77 5.60 24.93
CA ILE A 39 -8.14 6.08 23.69
C ILE A 39 -9.18 6.80 22.83
N ARG A 40 -10.37 6.23 22.63
CA ARG A 40 -11.45 6.87 21.88
C ARG A 40 -11.85 8.22 22.49
N LYS A 41 -12.05 8.28 23.81
CA LYS A 41 -12.37 9.55 24.51
C LYS A 41 -11.27 10.60 24.33
N LYS A 42 -9.99 10.20 24.34
CA LYS A 42 -8.85 11.09 24.09
C LYS A 42 -8.76 11.53 22.63
N TYR A 43 -9.07 10.64 21.69
CA TYR A 43 -9.18 10.98 20.29
C TYR A 43 -10.23 12.07 20.07
N GLU A 44 -11.45 11.86 20.55
CA GLU A 44 -12.57 12.79 20.37
C GLU A 44 -12.29 14.17 21.00
N LYS A 45 -11.68 14.21 22.19
CA LYS A 45 -11.49 15.45 22.95
C LYS A 45 -10.21 16.22 22.66
N ILE A 46 -9.15 15.55 22.23
CA ILE A 46 -7.81 16.15 22.14
C ILE A 46 -7.27 16.05 20.72
N ILE A 47 -7.26 14.84 20.16
CA ILE A 47 -6.57 14.59 18.89
C ILE A 47 -7.39 15.13 17.73
N TYR A 48 -8.70 14.87 17.70
CA TYR A 48 -9.58 15.31 16.61
C TYR A 48 -9.60 16.84 16.45
N PRO A 49 -9.82 17.66 17.49
CA PRO A 49 -9.81 19.12 17.33
C PRO A 49 -8.44 19.67 16.87
N ALA A 50 -7.34 19.06 17.32
CA ALA A 50 -5.99 19.44 16.90
C ALA A 50 -5.75 19.12 15.42
N LEU A 51 -6.18 17.94 14.97
CA LEU A 51 -6.14 17.54 13.56
C LEU A 51 -7.03 18.44 12.70
N GLU A 52 -8.26 18.72 13.14
CA GLU A 52 -9.19 19.58 12.42
C GLU A 52 -8.63 20.99 12.26
N LYS A 53 -8.07 21.59 13.33
CA LYS A 53 -7.38 22.89 13.28
C LYS A 53 -6.19 22.89 12.32
N TYR A 54 -5.39 21.83 12.32
CA TYR A 54 -4.27 21.68 11.39
C TYR A 54 -4.73 21.65 9.93
N MET A 55 -5.91 21.07 9.67
CA MET A 55 -6.46 20.88 8.32
C MET A 55 -7.25 22.10 7.79
N GLN A 56 -7.52 23.13 8.60
CA GLN A 56 -8.35 24.29 8.23
C GLN A 56 -7.79 25.16 7.08
N GLY A 57 -6.55 24.95 6.61
CA GLY A 57 -5.95 25.67 5.47
C GLY A 57 -5.88 24.89 4.15
N VAL A 58 -6.36 23.63 4.10
CA VAL A 58 -5.94 22.63 3.10
C VAL A 58 -7.06 22.34 2.05
N SER A 59 -8.08 23.18 1.90
CA SER A 59 -9.36 22.79 1.25
C SER A 59 -9.24 22.19 -0.16
N LYS A 60 -8.36 22.67 -1.04
CA LYS A 60 -8.09 22.05 -2.36
C LYS A 60 -7.12 20.86 -2.31
N GLU A 61 -6.13 20.91 -1.43
CA GLU A 61 -5.18 19.83 -1.21
C GLU A 61 -5.84 18.60 -0.57
N THR A 62 -6.82 18.79 0.32
CA THR A 62 -7.58 17.71 0.96
C THR A 62 -8.34 16.86 -0.04
N PHE A 63 -8.85 17.45 -1.11
CA PHE A 63 -9.61 16.74 -2.13
C PHE A 63 -8.70 15.85 -2.99
N SER A 64 -7.55 16.40 -3.40
CA SER A 64 -6.50 15.63 -4.07
C SER A 64 -5.96 14.51 -3.18
N LEU A 65 -5.74 14.79 -1.88
CA LEU A 65 -5.31 13.79 -0.90
C LEU A 65 -6.35 12.69 -0.70
N LYS A 66 -7.66 13.01 -0.69
CA LYS A 66 -8.74 12.01 -0.61
C LYS A 66 -8.77 11.09 -1.83
N LYS A 67 -8.56 11.63 -3.05
CA LYS A 67 -8.46 10.84 -4.29
C LYS A 67 -7.25 9.91 -4.23
N ILE A 68 -6.07 10.43 -3.88
CA ILE A 68 -4.83 9.66 -3.74
C ILE A 68 -5.00 8.55 -2.69
N TYR A 69 -5.56 8.88 -1.52
CA TYR A 69 -5.78 7.91 -0.45
C TYR A 69 -6.72 6.77 -0.87
N CYS A 70 -7.80 7.07 -1.59
CA CYS A 70 -8.69 6.04 -2.13
C CYS A 70 -7.96 5.11 -3.10
N LEU A 71 -7.24 5.68 -4.08
CA LEU A 71 -6.50 4.89 -5.06
C LEU A 71 -5.43 4.02 -4.41
N SER A 72 -4.63 4.56 -3.48
CA SER A 72 -3.62 3.80 -2.74
C SER A 72 -4.23 2.67 -1.91
N THR A 73 -5.42 2.89 -1.33
CA THR A 73 -6.14 1.85 -0.58
C THR A 73 -6.65 0.75 -1.49
N ILE A 74 -7.28 1.11 -2.62
CA ILE A 74 -7.74 0.16 -3.65
C ILE A 74 -6.56 -0.69 -4.15
N GLU A 75 -5.45 -0.03 -4.47
CA GLU A 75 -4.23 -0.66 -4.98
C GLU A 75 -3.69 -1.69 -3.99
N ARG A 76 -3.46 -1.26 -2.74
CA ARG A 76 -2.99 -2.13 -1.67
C ARG A 76 -3.94 -3.30 -1.45
N ASP A 77 -5.22 -3.04 -1.26
CA ASP A 77 -6.20 -4.06 -0.87
C ASP A 77 -6.51 -5.04 -2.02
N THR A 78 -6.30 -4.64 -3.28
CA THR A 78 -6.45 -5.51 -4.46
C THR A 78 -5.28 -6.47 -4.62
N PHE A 79 -4.06 -6.05 -4.29
CA PHE A 79 -2.87 -6.82 -4.62
C PHE A 79 -2.10 -7.36 -3.40
N THR A 80 -2.51 -7.03 -2.18
CA THR A 80 -1.95 -7.62 -0.97
C THR A 80 -2.57 -9.01 -0.77
N PRO A 81 -1.77 -10.09 -0.71
CA PRO A 81 -2.28 -11.43 -0.43
C PRO A 81 -3.09 -11.43 0.87
N THR A 82 -4.30 -11.97 0.82
CA THR A 82 -5.17 -12.10 1.99
C THR A 82 -5.27 -13.57 2.38
N PRO A 83 -5.11 -13.92 3.67
CA PRO A 83 -5.37 -15.27 4.15
C PRO A 83 -6.80 -15.72 3.82
N GLY A 84 -6.95 -16.89 3.19
CA GLY A 84 -8.25 -17.39 2.72
C GLY A 84 -8.77 -16.73 1.44
N CYS A 85 -7.96 -15.89 0.78
CA CYS A 85 -8.25 -15.39 -0.56
C CYS A 85 -6.96 -15.07 -1.35
N ALA A 86 -6.17 -16.11 -1.61
CA ALA A 86 -4.94 -16.04 -2.37
C ALA A 86 -5.17 -15.75 -3.86
N SER A 87 -6.32 -16.13 -4.44
CA SER A 87 -6.63 -15.87 -5.85
C SER A 87 -6.98 -14.41 -6.17
N LEU A 88 -7.27 -13.58 -5.17
CA LEU A 88 -7.77 -12.21 -5.36
C LEU A 88 -6.90 -11.34 -6.28
N PRO A 89 -5.55 -11.30 -6.11
CA PRO A 89 -4.69 -10.48 -6.97
C PRO A 89 -4.70 -10.95 -8.44
N THR A 90 -5.09 -12.20 -8.71
CA THR A 90 -5.15 -12.77 -10.06
C THR A 90 -6.54 -12.70 -10.70
N ALA A 91 -7.55 -12.26 -9.95
CA ALA A 91 -8.92 -12.14 -10.45
C ALA A 91 -9.03 -11.14 -11.61
N ASP A 92 -10.08 -11.28 -12.43
CA ASP A 92 -10.26 -10.45 -13.62
C ASP A 92 -10.30 -8.94 -13.31
N PHE A 93 -11.00 -8.55 -12.24
CA PHE A 93 -11.06 -7.15 -11.81
C PHE A 93 -9.70 -6.60 -11.32
N ALA A 94 -8.85 -7.46 -10.74
CA ALA A 94 -7.52 -7.07 -10.27
C ALA A 94 -6.59 -6.80 -11.45
N ARG A 95 -6.63 -7.65 -12.49
CA ARG A 95 -5.91 -7.43 -13.75
C ARG A 95 -6.35 -6.14 -14.45
N LYS A 96 -7.66 -5.89 -14.48
CA LYS A 96 -8.22 -4.63 -15.02
C LYS A 96 -7.79 -3.41 -14.22
N THR A 97 -7.81 -3.50 -12.89
CA THR A 97 -7.31 -2.45 -11.99
C THR A 97 -5.85 -2.12 -12.29
N TRP A 98 -5.00 -3.14 -12.41
CA TRP A 98 -3.59 -2.96 -12.75
C TRP A 98 -3.43 -2.26 -14.11
N ALA A 99 -4.16 -2.70 -15.13
CA ALA A 99 -4.09 -2.11 -16.46
C ALA A 99 -4.49 -0.63 -16.46
N VAL A 100 -5.52 -0.26 -15.70
CA VAL A 100 -5.94 1.14 -15.54
C VAL A 100 -4.84 1.97 -14.87
N PHE A 101 -4.23 1.48 -13.79
CA PHE A 101 -3.14 2.21 -13.12
C PHE A 101 -1.89 2.31 -13.99
N ALA A 102 -1.49 1.24 -14.68
CA ALA A 102 -0.37 1.26 -15.61
C ALA A 102 -0.58 2.27 -16.76
N LEU A 103 -1.82 2.42 -17.23
CA LEU A 103 -2.15 3.35 -18.31
C LEU A 103 -2.29 4.80 -17.83
N ARG A 104 -2.82 5.03 -16.62
CA ARG A 104 -3.27 6.35 -16.17
C ARG A 104 -2.41 6.98 -15.09
N CYS A 105 -1.46 6.26 -14.50
CA CYS A 105 -0.60 6.76 -13.44
C CYS A 105 0.87 6.73 -13.89
N PRO A 106 1.45 7.90 -14.26
CA PRO A 106 2.87 7.99 -14.62
C PRO A 106 3.76 7.46 -13.50
N GLY A 107 4.71 6.58 -13.85
CA GLY A 107 5.63 5.97 -12.89
C GLY A 107 5.05 4.83 -12.06
N TYR A 108 3.80 4.41 -12.31
CA TYR A 108 3.25 3.20 -11.70
C TYR A 108 3.94 1.95 -12.26
N SER A 109 4.83 1.34 -11.47
CA SER A 109 5.45 0.06 -11.78
C SER A 109 5.18 -0.94 -10.67
N ARG A 110 4.12 -1.74 -10.82
CA ARG A 110 3.95 -2.99 -10.07
C ARG A 110 4.48 -4.12 -10.95
N VAL A 111 5.50 -4.84 -10.47
CA VAL A 111 6.01 -6.05 -11.15
C VAL A 111 4.84 -6.97 -11.44
N GLN A 112 4.71 -7.43 -12.69
CA GLN A 112 3.60 -8.26 -13.14
C GLN A 112 3.34 -9.42 -12.16
N ILE A 113 2.07 -9.63 -11.85
CA ILE A 113 1.56 -10.67 -10.93
C ILE A 113 1.96 -12.09 -11.37
N ASN A 114 2.48 -12.25 -12.59
CA ASN A 114 3.09 -13.48 -13.09
C ASN A 114 4.18 -14.02 -12.15
N SER A 115 4.93 -13.17 -11.43
CA SER A 115 5.91 -13.61 -10.41
C SER A 115 5.31 -13.83 -9.02
N LEU A 116 4.05 -13.44 -8.78
CA LEU A 116 3.31 -13.73 -7.54
C LEU A 116 2.72 -15.15 -7.54
N GLN A 117 2.93 -15.93 -8.61
CA GLN A 117 2.54 -17.34 -8.71
C GLN A 117 3.23 -18.23 -7.65
N GLU A 118 4.25 -17.74 -6.95
CA GLU A 118 4.87 -18.41 -5.80
C GLU A 118 4.22 -18.04 -4.44
N VAL A 119 3.09 -17.33 -4.42
CA VAL A 119 2.28 -17.26 -3.19
C VAL A 119 1.68 -18.64 -2.99
N LYS A 120 2.13 -19.33 -1.93
CA LYS A 120 1.57 -20.60 -1.44
C LYS A 120 0.05 -20.59 -1.63
N LYS A 121 -0.48 -21.57 -2.39
CA LYS A 121 -1.92 -21.84 -2.48
C LYS A 121 -2.46 -22.06 -1.06
N GLY A 122 -2.88 -20.99 -0.40
CA GLY A 122 -3.79 -21.07 0.71
C GLY A 122 -5.13 -21.54 0.18
N GLU A 123 -5.85 -22.31 0.97
CA GLU A 123 -7.22 -22.67 0.62
C GLU A 123 -8.06 -21.38 0.59
N ASP A 124 -8.59 -21.07 -0.59
CA ASP A 124 -9.50 -19.94 -0.75
C ASP A 124 -10.84 -20.30 -0.12
N THR A 125 -11.34 -19.46 0.77
CA THR A 125 -12.72 -19.56 1.23
C THR A 125 -13.56 -18.55 0.43
N THR A 126 -14.58 -19.05 -0.26
CA THR A 126 -15.46 -18.22 -1.11
C THR A 126 -15.99 -16.99 -0.37
N ASN A 127 -16.34 -17.15 0.92
CA ASN A 127 -16.83 -16.06 1.76
C ASN A 127 -15.79 -14.96 1.97
N ASN A 128 -14.53 -15.29 2.27
CA ASN A 128 -13.48 -14.29 2.49
C ASN A 128 -13.17 -13.54 1.19
N CYS A 129 -13.19 -14.22 0.05
CA CYS A 129 -13.01 -13.57 -1.25
C CYS A 129 -14.17 -12.63 -1.62
N LEU A 130 -15.41 -13.03 -1.36
CA LEU A 130 -16.59 -12.18 -1.60
C LEU A 130 -16.61 -10.97 -0.67
N GLU A 131 -16.21 -11.12 0.59
CA GLU A 131 -16.08 -10.02 1.54
C GLU A 131 -15.06 -9.00 1.05
N LYS A 132 -13.88 -9.45 0.61
CA LYS A 132 -12.85 -8.58 0.03
C LYS A 132 -13.31 -7.90 -1.25
N ALA A 133 -13.97 -8.62 -2.15
CA ALA A 133 -14.54 -8.04 -3.36
C ALA A 133 -15.59 -6.96 -3.03
N SER A 134 -16.43 -7.21 -2.02
CA SER A 134 -17.45 -6.25 -1.55
C SER A 134 -16.82 -4.99 -0.95
N HIS A 135 -15.77 -5.14 -0.15
CA HIS A 135 -14.97 -4.02 0.38
C HIS A 135 -14.35 -3.18 -0.74
N LEU A 136 -13.71 -3.83 -1.73
CA LEU A 136 -13.12 -3.15 -2.89
C LEU A 136 -14.17 -2.42 -3.73
N LEU A 137 -15.35 -3.01 -3.93
CA LEU A 137 -16.47 -2.36 -4.59
C LEU A 137 -16.90 -1.09 -3.85
N GLY A 138 -16.94 -1.13 -2.52
CA GLY A 138 -17.21 0.03 -1.67
C GLY A 138 -16.19 1.15 -1.86
N LEU A 139 -14.90 0.81 -1.91
CA LEU A 139 -13.82 1.76 -2.15
C LEU A 139 -13.91 2.41 -3.54
N TRP A 140 -14.18 1.62 -4.59
CA TRP A 140 -14.36 2.14 -5.95
C TRP A 140 -15.57 3.08 -6.05
N ARG A 141 -16.70 2.75 -5.42
CA ARG A 141 -17.87 3.64 -5.35
C ARG A 141 -17.55 4.96 -4.65
N ARG A 142 -16.77 4.90 -3.57
CA ARG A 142 -16.31 6.10 -2.86
C ARG A 142 -15.39 6.95 -3.74
N PHE A 143 -14.45 6.34 -4.46
CA PHE A 143 -13.57 7.04 -5.39
C PHE A 143 -14.37 7.73 -6.50
N SER A 144 -15.37 7.07 -7.11
CA SER A 144 -16.21 7.66 -8.16
C SER A 144 -16.87 8.97 -7.70
N ARG A 145 -17.52 8.95 -6.53
CA ARG A 145 -18.19 10.15 -5.98
C ARG A 145 -17.21 11.29 -5.73
N ILE A 146 -16.04 10.99 -5.18
CA ILE A 146 -15.00 12.00 -4.95
C ILE A 146 -14.41 12.46 -6.29
N SER A 147 -14.43 11.65 -7.36
CA SER A 147 -13.85 12.03 -8.65
C SER A 147 -14.71 12.98 -9.49
N GLU A 148 -16.02 13.02 -9.23
CA GLU A 148 -17.02 13.82 -9.96
C GLU A 148 -17.18 15.26 -9.42
N GLU A 149 -16.71 15.53 -8.20
CA GLU A 149 -16.58 16.87 -7.61
C GLU A 149 -15.34 17.63 -8.13
#